data_AF-D0GP90-F1
#
_entry.id   AF-D0GP90-F1
#
_cell.length_a   1.000
_cell.length_b   1.000
_cell.length_c   1.000
_cell.angle_alpha   90.00
_cell.angle_beta   90.00
_cell.angle_gamma   90.00
#
_symmetry.space_group_name_H-M   'P 1'
#
loop_
_entity.id
_entity.type
_entity.pdbx_description
1 polymer ?
#
loop_
_entity_poly.entity_id
_entity_poly.type
_entity_poly.pdbx_seq_one_letter_code
_entity_poly.pdbx_strand_id
1 'polypeptide(L)'
;MIIGLTGGIGTGKSTVSNIFRQKGIPVVDTDVIAREVIDYPEVVNEIIRNFGTEILEEETQQEQGQNKFKKKKISRNKLGQIVFKDEKKVGILNSIMHPLIIKVMKEQTEKLKKDNKIIVADVPLLFEIHLEKEFDITVLVYADKETQIKRIMKRDKRTLEQAEDIINSQMDIEEKKKKSNYIIYNNGDFEKLTEETEKFLKSLKNM
;
A
#
# COMPACT_ATOMS: atom_id res chain seq x y z
N MET A 1 -5.39 10.78 16.85
CA MET A 1 -6.28 10.24 15.82
C MET A 1 -5.46 9.58 14.72
N ILE A 2 -5.75 8.33 14.40
CA ILE A 2 -5.20 7.58 13.27
C ILE A 2 -6.25 7.51 12.17
N ILE A 3 -5.88 8.01 10.99
CA ILE A 3 -6.70 7.98 9.78
C ILE A 3 -6.23 6.83 8.90
N GLY A 4 -7.14 5.93 8.51
CA GLY A 4 -6.87 4.92 7.48
C GLY A 4 -7.15 5.49 6.10
N LEU A 5 -6.10 5.86 5.36
CA LEU A 5 -6.20 6.35 3.99
C LEU A 5 -6.14 5.18 3.02
N THR A 6 -7.14 5.05 2.16
CA THR A 6 -7.22 3.99 1.15
C THR A 6 -7.63 4.53 -0.21
N GLY A 7 -7.60 3.68 -1.22
CA GLY A 7 -7.84 4.03 -2.62
C GLY A 7 -7.46 2.90 -3.55
N GLY A 8 -8.13 2.83 -4.69
CA GLY A 8 -7.77 1.92 -5.78
C GLY A 8 -6.51 2.35 -6.53
N ILE A 9 -6.00 1.47 -7.39
CA ILE A 9 -4.95 1.85 -8.33
C ILE A 9 -5.41 3.01 -9.21
N GLY A 10 -4.55 4.01 -9.45
CA GLY A 10 -4.88 5.14 -10.31
C GLY A 10 -5.80 6.20 -9.68
N THR A 11 -6.23 6.05 -8.42
CA THR A 11 -7.07 7.08 -7.76
C THR A 11 -6.28 8.26 -7.23
N GLY A 12 -4.93 8.21 -7.20
CA GLY A 12 -4.08 9.30 -6.73
C GLY A 12 -3.84 9.34 -5.22
N LYS A 13 -4.07 8.23 -4.52
CA LYS A 13 -3.78 8.05 -3.08
C LYS A 13 -2.38 8.53 -2.68
N SER A 14 -1.34 8.16 -3.43
CA SER A 14 0.04 8.60 -3.15
C SER A 14 0.21 10.11 -3.18
N THR A 15 -0.55 10.81 -4.04
CA THR A 15 -0.55 12.27 -4.11
C THR A 15 -1.16 12.87 -2.84
N VAL A 16 -2.28 12.33 -2.38
CA VAL A 16 -2.92 12.74 -1.12
C VAL A 16 -2.00 12.47 0.08
N SER A 17 -1.35 11.29 0.14
CA SER A 17 -0.32 10.97 1.15
C SER A 17 0.81 12.01 1.16
N ASN A 18 1.27 12.45 -0.01
CA ASN A 18 2.29 13.50 -0.10
C ASN A 18 1.79 14.86 0.36
N ILE A 19 0.55 15.23 0.06
CA ILE A 19 -0.06 16.46 0.57
C ILE A 19 -0.09 16.45 2.10
N PHE A 20 -0.48 15.32 2.73
CA PHE A 20 -0.42 15.19 4.19
C PHE A 20 1.00 15.39 4.75
N ARG A 21 2.00 14.75 4.15
CA ARG A 21 3.42 14.93 4.54
C ARG A 21 3.86 16.38 4.44
N GLN A 22 3.49 17.09 3.36
CA GLN A 22 3.82 18.51 3.17
C GLN A 22 3.16 19.42 4.21
N LYS A 23 2.00 19.02 4.74
CA LYS A 23 1.31 19.73 5.83
C LYS A 23 1.84 19.34 7.22
N GLY A 24 2.92 18.56 7.30
CA GLY A 24 3.53 18.13 8.56
C GLY A 24 2.79 16.99 9.25
N ILE A 25 1.86 16.32 8.56
CA ILE A 25 1.14 15.17 9.10
C ILE A 25 1.93 13.90 8.75
N PRO A 26 2.37 13.11 9.74
CA PRO A 26 3.11 11.89 9.47
C PRO A 26 2.25 10.86 8.75
N VAL A 27 2.85 10.20 7.76
CA VAL A 27 2.22 9.12 6.98
C VAL A 27 3.00 7.83 7.15
N VAL A 28 2.35 6.81 7.70
CA VAL A 28 2.83 5.42 7.76
C VAL A 28 2.35 4.70 6.51
N ASP A 29 3.26 4.21 5.68
CA ASP A 29 2.96 3.67 4.35
C ASP A 29 3.15 2.15 4.33
N THR A 30 2.08 1.38 4.13
CA THR A 30 2.16 -0.09 4.18
C THR A 30 2.92 -0.68 3.00
N ASP A 31 3.00 0.00 1.85
CA ASP A 31 3.81 -0.47 0.73
C ASP A 31 5.30 -0.30 1.03
N VAL A 32 5.68 0.76 1.76
CA VAL A 32 7.06 0.93 2.26
C VAL A 32 7.37 -0.16 3.28
N ILE A 33 6.48 -0.38 4.26
CA ILE A 33 6.64 -1.44 5.27
C ILE A 33 6.77 -2.82 4.61
N ALA A 34 5.95 -3.14 3.60
CA ALA A 34 6.01 -4.41 2.89
C ALA A 34 7.39 -4.63 2.23
N ARG A 35 8.02 -3.56 1.72
CA ARG A 35 9.37 -3.61 1.14
C ARG A 35 10.47 -3.82 2.17
N GLU A 36 10.23 -3.50 3.44
CA GLU A 36 11.18 -3.74 4.52
C GLU A 36 10.98 -5.15 5.11
N VAL A 37 9.73 -5.51 5.40
CA VAL A 37 9.33 -6.77 6.03
C VAL A 37 9.73 -7.98 5.18
N ILE A 38 9.69 -7.87 3.85
CA ILE A 38 10.06 -8.98 2.96
C ILE A 38 11.52 -9.45 3.14
N ASP A 39 12.39 -8.58 3.67
CA ASP A 39 13.80 -8.88 3.92
C ASP A 39 14.08 -9.32 5.37
N TYR A 40 13.05 -9.53 6.19
CA TYR A 40 13.18 -10.04 7.55
C TYR A 40 13.52 -11.54 7.52
N PRO A 41 14.47 -12.02 8.33
CA PRO A 41 14.92 -13.42 8.26
C PRO A 41 13.79 -14.45 8.35
N GLU A 42 12.82 -14.24 9.23
CA GLU A 42 11.65 -15.11 9.41
C GLU A 42 10.74 -15.13 8.17
N VAL A 43 10.56 -13.98 7.53
CA VAL A 43 9.75 -13.84 6.31
C VAL A 43 10.44 -14.50 5.14
N VAL A 44 11.73 -14.20 4.94
CA VAL A 44 12.55 -14.80 3.87
C VAL A 44 12.52 -16.32 3.99
N ASN A 45 12.70 -16.86 5.19
CA ASN A 45 12.67 -18.31 5.40
C ASN A 45 11.31 -18.92 5.08
N GLU A 46 10.21 -18.26 5.46
CA GLU A 46 8.85 -18.74 5.16
C GLU A 46 8.52 -18.66 3.66
N ILE A 47 8.90 -17.58 2.97
CA ILE A 47 8.72 -17.46 1.53
C ILE A 47 9.52 -18.55 0.79
N ILE A 48 10.76 -18.83 1.19
CA ILE A 48 11.56 -19.93 0.59
C ILE A 48 10.90 -21.29 0.82
N ARG A 49 10.33 -21.54 2.02
CA ARG A 49 9.63 -22.80 2.31
C ARG A 49 8.46 -23.04 1.35
N ASN A 50 7.75 -21.99 0.94
CA ASN A 50 6.54 -22.08 0.13
C ASN A 50 6.81 -21.97 -1.39
N PHE A 51 7.84 -21.22 -1.79
CA PHE A 51 8.09 -20.87 -3.19
C PHE A 51 9.48 -21.28 -3.69
N GLY A 52 10.22 -22.06 -2.92
CA GLY A 52 11.53 -22.57 -3.29
C GLY A 52 12.64 -21.51 -3.25
N THR A 53 13.86 -21.92 -3.63
CA THR A 53 15.05 -21.04 -3.61
C THR A 53 15.26 -20.26 -4.90
N GLU A 54 14.51 -20.58 -5.96
CA GLU A 54 14.55 -19.91 -7.27
C GLU A 54 14.17 -18.42 -7.18
N ILE A 55 13.44 -18.04 -6.13
CA ILE A 55 13.05 -16.65 -5.85
C ILE A 55 14.20 -15.81 -5.32
N LEU A 56 15.36 -16.38 -5.01
CA LEU A 56 16.48 -15.63 -4.46
C LEU A 56 17.19 -14.80 -5.53
N GLU A 57 17.74 -13.66 -5.12
CA GLU A 57 18.70 -12.94 -5.96
C GLU A 57 19.94 -13.82 -6.20
N GLU A 58 20.51 -13.70 -7.40
CA GLU A 58 21.75 -14.37 -7.74
C GLU A 58 22.91 -13.74 -6.95
N GLU A 59 23.85 -14.57 -6.50
CA GLU A 59 25.05 -14.06 -5.85
C GLU A 59 25.85 -13.19 -6.82
N THR A 60 25.91 -11.89 -6.54
CA THR A 60 26.84 -11.02 -7.25
C THR A 60 28.21 -11.13 -6.59
N GLN A 61 29.27 -11.21 -7.40
CA GLN A 61 30.64 -11.46 -6.95
C GLN A 61 31.24 -10.31 -6.11
N GLN A 62 30.50 -9.25 -5.84
CA GLN A 62 30.98 -8.03 -5.18
C GLN A 62 30.99 -8.12 -3.64
N GLU A 63 30.37 -9.14 -3.04
CA GLU A 63 30.41 -9.37 -1.59
C GLU A 63 31.59 -10.28 -1.15
N GLN A 64 32.78 -10.10 -1.75
CA GLN A 64 34.04 -10.71 -1.29
C GLN A 64 34.71 -9.87 -0.20
N GLY A 65 33.95 -9.47 0.82
CA GLY A 65 34.46 -8.87 2.06
C GLY A 65 34.27 -9.84 3.23
N GLN A 66 35.29 -10.01 4.05
CA GLN A 66 35.37 -10.98 5.14
C GLN A 66 34.33 -10.67 6.24
N ASN A 67 33.11 -11.20 6.09
CA ASN A 67 32.11 -11.55 7.11
C ASN A 67 30.84 -12.04 6.40
N LYS A 68 30.95 -13.17 5.67
CA LYS A 68 29.86 -13.76 4.87
C LYS A 68 28.83 -14.51 5.74
N PHE A 69 28.09 -13.80 6.59
CA PHE A 69 26.72 -14.24 6.87
C PHE A 69 25.89 -13.85 5.65
N LYS A 70 25.83 -14.74 4.67
CA LYS A 70 25.12 -14.57 3.40
C LYS A 70 23.64 -14.29 3.68
N LYS A 71 23.23 -13.02 3.63
CA LYS A 71 21.83 -12.64 3.83
C LYS A 71 21.05 -13.11 2.60
N LYS A 72 20.19 -14.10 2.79
CA LYS A 72 19.25 -14.53 1.75
C LYS A 72 18.34 -13.35 1.41
N LYS A 73 18.30 -12.94 0.16
CA LYS A 73 17.49 -11.81 -0.33
C LYS A 73 16.55 -12.27 -1.43
N ILE A 74 15.28 -11.87 -1.32
CA ILE A 74 14.23 -12.25 -2.27
C ILE A 74 14.30 -11.34 -3.51
N SER A 75 14.41 -11.95 -4.68
CA SER A 75 14.16 -11.28 -5.95
C SER A 75 12.65 -11.08 -6.13
N ARG A 76 12.20 -9.85 -5.89
CA ARG A 76 10.77 -9.48 -6.05
C ARG A 76 10.25 -9.73 -7.46
N ASN A 77 11.12 -9.62 -8.47
CA ASN A 77 10.76 -9.92 -9.85
C ASN A 77 10.48 -11.42 -10.02
N LYS A 78 11.41 -12.29 -9.60
CA LYS A 78 11.24 -13.75 -9.69
C LYS A 78 10.03 -14.21 -8.87
N LEU A 79 9.89 -13.70 -7.64
CA LEU A 79 8.71 -13.99 -6.80
C LEU A 79 7.42 -13.55 -7.50
N GLY A 80 7.35 -12.32 -8.02
CA GLY A 80 6.17 -11.81 -8.72
C GLY A 80 5.78 -12.67 -9.92
N GLN A 81 6.73 -13.16 -10.71
CA GLN A 81 6.46 -14.06 -11.84
C GLN A 81 5.83 -15.40 -11.42
N ILE A 82 6.17 -15.89 -10.23
CA ILE A 82 5.66 -17.15 -9.68
C ILE A 82 4.29 -16.94 -9.04
N VAL A 83 4.12 -15.85 -8.30
CA VAL A 83 2.96 -15.61 -7.45
C VAL A 83 1.79 -15.02 -8.25
N PHE A 84 2.02 -14.02 -9.12
CA PHE A 84 0.93 -13.31 -9.80
C PHE A 84 0.23 -14.09 -10.91
N LYS A 85 0.65 -15.33 -11.19
CA LYS A 85 -0.04 -16.24 -12.13
C LYS A 85 -1.02 -17.19 -11.44
N ASP A 86 -1.07 -17.19 -10.11
CA ASP A 86 -1.82 -18.15 -9.31
C ASP A 86 -2.39 -17.47 -8.06
N GLU A 87 -3.70 -17.28 -8.02
CA GLU A 87 -4.40 -16.67 -6.88
C GLU A 87 -4.13 -17.38 -5.55
N LYS A 88 -3.93 -18.71 -5.56
CA LYS A 88 -3.60 -19.46 -4.34
C LYS A 88 -2.23 -19.05 -3.81
N LYS A 89 -1.26 -18.85 -4.71
CA LYS A 89 0.08 -18.38 -4.33
C LYS A 89 0.04 -16.96 -3.81
N VAL A 90 -0.78 -16.09 -4.42
CA VAL A 90 -1.02 -14.73 -3.89
C VAL A 90 -1.55 -14.80 -2.46
N GLY A 91 -2.53 -15.68 -2.21
CA GLY A 91 -3.07 -15.93 -0.88
C GLY A 91 -2.01 -16.37 0.14
N ILE A 92 -1.12 -17.30 -0.24
CA ILE A 92 -0.02 -17.76 0.61
C ILE A 92 0.97 -16.63 0.90
N LEU A 93 1.40 -15.87 -0.12
CA LEU A 93 2.32 -14.75 0.11
C LEU A 93 1.70 -13.71 1.04
N ASN A 94 0.42 -13.39 0.82
CA ASN A 94 -0.31 -12.43 1.64
C ASN A 94 -0.47 -12.91 3.09
N SER A 95 -0.73 -14.20 3.33
CA SER A 95 -0.85 -14.74 4.69
C SER A 95 0.47 -14.69 5.48
N ILE A 96 1.61 -14.77 4.78
CA ILE A 96 2.94 -14.60 5.38
C ILE A 96 3.20 -13.12 5.68
N MET A 97 2.91 -12.23 4.73
CA MET A 97 3.30 -10.82 4.79
C MET A 97 2.37 -9.96 5.66
N HIS A 98 1.05 -10.12 5.53
CA HIS A 98 0.07 -9.20 6.12
C HIS A 98 0.18 -9.09 7.65
N PRO A 99 0.30 -10.18 8.43
CA PRO A 99 0.39 -10.08 9.89
C PRO A 99 1.56 -9.20 10.34
N LEU A 100 2.71 -9.31 9.68
CA LEU A 100 3.90 -8.52 10.02
C LEU A 100 3.79 -7.07 9.54
N ILE A 101 3.24 -6.83 8.35
CA ILE A 101 2.98 -5.46 7.87
C ILE A 101 2.04 -4.73 8.84
N ILE A 102 0.96 -5.39 9.26
CA ILE A 102 -0.01 -4.84 10.21
C ILE A 102 0.65 -4.56 11.56
N LYS A 103 1.46 -5.50 12.07
CA LYS A 103 2.20 -5.32 13.32
C LYS A 103 3.11 -4.10 13.25
N VAL A 104 3.95 -4.00 12.22
CA VAL A 104 4.89 -2.87 12.06
C VAL A 104 4.13 -1.55 11.86
N MET A 105 3.04 -1.55 11.09
CA MET A 105 2.19 -0.37 10.92
C MET A 105 1.66 0.12 12.27
N LYS A 106 1.13 -0.79 13.11
CA LYS A 106 0.65 -0.44 14.46
C LYS A 106 1.76 0.10 15.34
N GLU A 107 2.92 -0.54 15.34
CA GLU A 107 4.08 -0.07 16.12
C GLU A 107 4.52 1.35 15.68
N GLN A 108 4.55 1.61 14.37
CA GLN A 108 4.90 2.92 13.84
C GLN A 108 3.84 3.98 14.18
N THR A 109 2.54 3.67 14.03
CA THR A 109 1.46 4.61 14.38
C THR A 109 1.45 4.90 15.88
N GLU A 110 1.58 3.89 16.75
CA GLU A 110 1.64 4.07 18.21
C GLU A 110 2.83 4.93 18.63
N LYS A 111 4.00 4.74 18.03
CA LYS A 111 5.18 5.56 18.31
C LYS A 111 4.94 7.04 17.98
N LEU A 112 4.29 7.31 16.86
CA LEU A 112 4.01 8.66 16.39
C LEU A 112 2.94 9.38 17.22
N LYS A 113 2.07 8.66 17.94
CA LYS A 113 0.98 9.26 18.75
C LYS A 113 1.48 10.20 19.84
N LYS A 114 2.72 10.01 20.31
CA LYS A 114 3.30 10.83 21.39
C LYS A 114 3.44 12.31 20.99
N ASP A 115 3.79 12.54 19.72
CA ASP A 115 4.15 13.87 19.22
C ASP A 115 3.14 14.43 18.22
N ASN A 116 2.14 13.63 17.81
CA ASN A 116 1.25 13.97 16.70
C ASN A 116 -0.22 13.75 17.06
N LYS A 117 -1.04 14.79 16.82
CA LYS A 117 -2.50 14.71 16.99
C LYS A 117 -3.17 13.87 15.90
N ILE A 118 -2.63 13.92 14.68
CA ILE A 118 -3.15 13.24 13.50
C ILE A 118 -2.01 12.44 12.88
N ILE A 119 -2.28 11.19 12.56
CA ILE A 119 -1.39 10.30 11.82
C ILE A 119 -2.21 9.67 10.71
N VAL A 120 -1.63 9.53 9.53
CA VAL A 120 -2.27 8.84 8.40
C VAL A 120 -1.57 7.51 8.18
N ALA A 121 -2.32 6.42 8.14
CA ALA A 121 -1.85 5.14 7.66
C ALA A 121 -2.34 4.96 6.22
N ASP A 122 -1.42 4.93 5.26
CA ASP A 122 -1.71 4.67 3.86
C ASP A 122 -1.77 3.14 3.64
N VAL A 123 -2.98 2.62 3.42
CA VAL A 123 -3.30 1.20 3.30
C VAL A 123 -4.17 0.95 2.05
N PRO A 124 -3.60 0.55 0.89
CA PRO A 124 -4.35 0.34 -0.34
C PRO A 124 -5.48 -0.72 -0.21
N LEU A 125 -5.21 -1.79 0.53
CA LEU A 125 -6.10 -2.95 0.68
C LEU A 125 -6.93 -2.91 1.97
N LEU A 126 -7.11 -1.74 2.59
CA LEU A 126 -7.69 -1.56 3.91
C LEU A 126 -8.96 -2.41 4.15
N PHE A 127 -9.91 -2.37 3.21
CA PHE A 127 -11.19 -3.07 3.31
C PHE A 127 -11.11 -4.54 2.89
N GLU A 128 -10.22 -4.88 1.95
CA GLU A 128 -9.97 -6.25 1.50
C GLU A 128 -9.39 -7.13 2.61
N ILE A 129 -8.66 -6.53 3.55
CA ILE A 129 -8.04 -7.24 4.69
C ILE A 129 -8.66 -6.87 6.04
N HIS A 130 -9.85 -6.26 6.03
CA HIS A 130 -10.67 -5.99 7.21
C HIS A 130 -9.95 -5.20 8.32
N LEU A 131 -9.19 -4.16 7.95
CA LEU A 131 -8.44 -3.31 8.88
C LEU A 131 -9.19 -2.07 9.37
N GLU A 132 -10.49 -1.95 9.07
CA GLU A 132 -11.29 -0.76 9.39
C GLU A 132 -11.23 -0.42 10.89
N LYS A 133 -11.20 -1.45 11.74
CA LYS A 133 -11.18 -1.32 13.21
C LYS A 133 -9.87 -0.79 13.78
N GLU A 134 -8.81 -0.71 12.96
CA GLU A 134 -7.51 -0.19 13.39
C GLU A 134 -7.41 1.35 13.29
N PHE A 135 -8.44 1.99 12.76
CA PHE A 135 -8.47 3.42 12.47
C PHE A 135 -9.64 4.11 13.17
N ASP A 136 -9.43 5.35 13.59
CA ASP A 136 -10.51 6.18 14.15
C ASP A 136 -11.49 6.61 13.04
N ILE A 137 -10.97 6.79 11.82
CA ILE A 137 -11.74 7.14 10.62
C ILE A 137 -11.06 6.57 9.38
N THR A 138 -11.86 6.09 8.43
CA THR A 138 -11.40 5.64 7.11
C THR A 138 -11.70 6.68 6.03
N VAL A 139 -10.71 6.95 5.18
CA VAL A 139 -10.77 7.98 4.13
C VAL A 139 -10.43 7.35 2.80
N LEU A 140 -11.35 7.46 1.84
CA LEU A 140 -11.14 6.99 0.48
C LEU A 140 -10.68 8.10 -0.45
N VAL A 141 -9.57 7.90 -1.13
CA VAL A 141 -9.23 8.67 -2.33
C VAL A 141 -9.91 8.00 -3.53
N TYR A 142 -10.94 8.67 -4.05
CA TYR A 142 -11.83 8.15 -5.08
C TYR A 142 -11.49 8.73 -6.45
N ALA A 143 -11.48 7.87 -7.46
CA ALA A 143 -11.62 8.29 -8.86
C ALA A 143 -12.51 7.27 -9.58
N ASP A 144 -13.32 7.72 -10.53
CA ASP A 144 -14.15 6.81 -11.32
C ASP A 144 -13.30 5.85 -12.17
N LYS A 145 -13.91 4.74 -12.60
CA LYS A 145 -13.22 3.68 -13.34
C LYS A 145 -12.56 4.19 -14.62
N GLU A 146 -13.22 5.09 -15.34
CA GLU A 146 -12.68 5.69 -16.57
C GLU A 146 -11.40 6.49 -16.28
N THR A 147 -11.39 7.29 -15.22
CA THR A 147 -10.23 8.06 -14.77
C THR A 147 -9.08 7.15 -14.32
N GLN A 148 -9.39 6.08 -13.57
CA GLN A 148 -8.39 5.08 -13.17
C GLN A 148 -7.72 4.44 -14.39
N ILE A 149 -8.51 3.96 -15.35
CA ILE A 149 -8.03 3.36 -16.61
C ILE A 149 -7.10 4.33 -17.34
N LYS A 150 -7.55 5.56 -17.61
CA LYS A 150 -6.75 6.58 -18.32
C LYS A 150 -5.41 6.83 -17.63
N ARG A 151 -5.40 6.91 -16.30
CA ARG A 151 -4.18 7.16 -15.52
C ARG A 151 -3.24 5.96 -15.52
N ILE A 152 -3.73 4.74 -15.39
CA ILE A 152 -2.93 3.52 -15.42
C ILE A 152 -2.29 3.34 -16.81
N MET A 153 -3.08 3.45 -17.88
CA MET A 153 -2.57 3.34 -19.25
C MET A 153 -1.46 4.37 -19.50
N LYS A 154 -1.68 5.63 -19.11
CA LYS A 154 -0.69 6.71 -19.31
C LYS A 154 0.57 6.52 -18.47
N ARG A 155 0.45 6.16 -17.19
CA ARG A 155 1.57 6.07 -16.24
C ARG A 155 2.39 4.80 -16.47
N ASP A 156 1.71 3.67 -16.64
CA ASP A 156 2.33 2.34 -16.61
C ASP A 156 2.52 1.74 -18.01
N LYS A 157 2.12 2.48 -19.07
CA LYS A 157 2.16 2.05 -20.48
C LYS A 157 1.45 0.71 -20.71
N ARG A 158 0.30 0.53 -20.07
CA ARG A 158 -0.54 -0.68 -20.13
C ARG A 158 -1.63 -0.55 -21.20
N THR A 159 -2.08 -1.69 -21.72
CA THR A 159 -3.29 -1.75 -22.56
C THR A 159 -4.54 -1.48 -21.71
N LEU A 160 -5.68 -1.22 -22.38
CA LEU A 160 -6.98 -1.09 -21.71
C LEU A 160 -7.30 -2.34 -20.88
N GLU A 161 -7.23 -3.51 -21.51
CA GLU A 161 -7.49 -4.81 -20.87
C GLU A 161 -6.61 -5.02 -19.63
N GLN A 162 -5.31 -4.75 -19.73
CA GLN A 162 -4.40 -4.85 -18.59
C GLN A 162 -4.75 -3.87 -17.46
N ALA A 163 -5.20 -2.65 -17.80
CA ALA A 163 -5.61 -1.68 -16.78
C ALA A 163 -6.90 -2.13 -16.08
N GLU A 164 -7.86 -2.68 -16.84
CA GLU A 164 -9.10 -3.23 -16.31
C GLU A 164 -8.85 -4.44 -15.41
N ASP A 165 -8.00 -5.38 -15.82
CA ASP A 165 -7.62 -6.53 -15.00
C ASP A 165 -7.05 -6.13 -13.65
N ILE A 166 -6.17 -5.12 -13.63
CA ILE A 166 -5.58 -4.64 -12.37
C ILE A 166 -6.64 -3.98 -11.49
N ILE A 167 -7.53 -3.16 -12.06
CA ILE A 167 -8.63 -2.54 -11.29
C ILE A 167 -9.55 -3.61 -10.73
N ASN A 168 -9.94 -4.59 -11.54
CA ASN A 168 -10.87 -5.65 -11.15
C ASN A 168 -10.26 -6.64 -10.15
N SER A 169 -8.93 -6.70 -10.01
CA SER A 169 -8.25 -7.50 -8.98
C SER A 169 -8.37 -6.94 -7.55
N GLN A 170 -8.86 -5.70 -7.41
CA GLN A 170 -9.09 -5.03 -6.13
C GLN A 170 -10.58 -4.98 -5.79
N MET A 171 -10.93 -4.68 -4.54
CA MET A 171 -12.33 -4.41 -4.20
C MET A 171 -12.83 -3.20 -5.00
N ASP A 172 -14.02 -3.33 -5.57
CA ASP A 172 -14.65 -2.28 -6.35
C ASP A 172 -14.68 -0.94 -5.59
N ILE A 173 -14.36 0.13 -6.31
CA ILE A 173 -14.18 1.45 -5.70
C ILE A 173 -15.48 2.01 -5.13
N GLU A 174 -16.64 1.65 -5.70
CA GLU A 174 -17.95 2.03 -5.16
C GLU A 174 -18.28 1.25 -3.88
N GLU A 175 -17.84 -0.01 -3.78
CA GLU A 175 -17.92 -0.76 -2.53
C GLU A 175 -17.03 -0.17 -1.44
N LYS A 176 -15.80 0.25 -1.77
CA LYS A 176 -14.94 1.00 -0.83
C LYS A 176 -15.60 2.30 -0.39
N LYS A 177 -16.27 3.01 -1.32
CA LYS A 177 -16.96 4.27 -1.05
C LYS A 177 -18.06 4.11 -0.01
N LYS A 178 -18.88 3.05 -0.11
CA LYS A 178 -19.94 2.74 0.87
C LYS A 178 -19.41 2.46 2.28
N LYS A 179 -18.19 1.93 2.38
CA LYS A 179 -17.55 1.56 3.66
C LYS A 179 -16.72 2.68 4.28
N SER A 180 -16.46 3.75 3.55
CA SER A 180 -15.57 4.83 3.99
C SER A 180 -16.31 5.92 4.75
N ASN A 181 -15.69 6.46 5.78
CA ASN A 181 -16.28 7.56 6.56
C ASN A 181 -16.17 8.91 5.84
N TYR A 182 -15.12 9.12 5.04
CA TYR A 182 -14.94 10.32 4.23
C TYR A 182 -14.40 9.97 2.84
N ILE A 183 -14.76 10.78 1.83
CA ILE A 183 -14.33 10.59 0.45
C ILE A 183 -13.63 11.86 -0.04
N ILE A 184 -12.40 11.70 -0.54
CA ILE A 184 -11.64 12.73 -1.28
C ILE A 184 -11.78 12.42 -2.77
N TYR A 185 -12.50 13.26 -3.51
CA TYR A 185 -12.72 13.06 -4.95
C TYR A 185 -11.52 13.52 -5.77
N ASN A 186 -11.07 12.68 -6.70
CA ASN A 186 -9.91 12.93 -7.55
C ASN A 186 -10.18 12.62 -9.04
N ASN A 187 -11.31 13.10 -9.55
CA ASN A 187 -11.62 13.09 -10.99
C ASN A 187 -11.07 14.32 -11.73
N GLY A 188 -10.57 15.32 -10.99
CA GLY A 188 -10.04 16.57 -11.53
C GLY A 188 -8.52 16.56 -11.75
N ASP A 189 -7.97 17.76 -11.76
CA ASP A 189 -6.53 18.04 -11.76
C ASP A 189 -5.96 18.05 -10.33
N PHE A 190 -4.66 18.34 -10.26
CA PHE A 190 -3.90 18.39 -9.00
C PHE A 190 -4.38 19.50 -8.05
N GLU A 191 -4.81 20.65 -8.58
CA GLU A 191 -5.30 21.77 -7.78
C GLU A 191 -6.60 21.38 -7.07
N LYS A 192 -7.55 20.81 -7.81
CA LYS A 192 -8.81 20.29 -7.24
C LYS A 192 -8.57 19.20 -6.19
N LEU A 193 -7.63 18.28 -6.43
CA LEU A 193 -7.28 17.27 -5.44
C LEU A 193 -6.72 17.89 -4.16
N THR A 194 -5.90 18.94 -4.30
CA THR A 194 -5.34 19.67 -3.17
C THR A 194 -6.45 20.35 -2.39
N GLU A 195 -7.37 21.04 -3.06
CA GLU A 195 -8.54 21.66 -2.42
C GLU A 195 -9.41 20.63 -1.67
N GLU A 196 -9.73 19.49 -2.28
CA GLU A 196 -10.51 18.42 -1.64
C GLU A 196 -9.80 17.85 -0.40
N THR A 197 -8.48 17.68 -0.48
CA THR A 197 -7.67 17.24 0.66
C THR A 197 -7.65 18.27 1.78
N GLU A 198 -7.59 19.57 1.44
CA GLU A 198 -7.66 20.65 2.42
C GLU A 198 -9.05 20.79 3.06
N LYS A 199 -10.12 20.58 2.29
CA LYS A 199 -11.49 20.52 2.82
C LYS A 199 -11.62 19.43 3.88
N PHE A 200 -11.07 18.25 3.60
CA PHE A 200 -11.00 17.17 4.58
C PHE A 200 -10.21 17.59 5.83
N LEU A 201 -9.02 18.16 5.68
CA LEU A 201 -8.24 18.62 6.83
C LEU A 201 -8.96 19.68 7.68
N LYS A 202 -9.77 20.53 7.06
CA LYS A 202 -10.62 21.51 7.76
C LYS A 202 -11.77 20.84 8.49
N SER A 203 -12.40 19.81 7.92
CA SER A 203 -13.50 19.10 8.58
C SER A 203 -13.05 18.38 9.85
N LEU A 204 -11.81 17.87 9.89
CA LEU A 204 -11.22 17.27 11.09
C LEU A 204 -11.06 18.23 12.27
N LYS A 205 -11.00 19.55 12.04
CA LYS A 205 -10.94 20.54 13.13
C LYS A 205 -12.29 20.75 13.83
N ASN A 206 -13.37 20.35 13.17
CA ASN A 206 -14.74 20.52 13.63
C ASN A 206 -15.34 19.20 14.18
N MET A 207 -14.56 18.12 14.18
CA MET A 207 -14.87 16.84 14.81
C MET A 207 -14.25 16.79 16.20
#